data_AF-A0A443KFA2-F1
#
_entry.id   AF-A0A443KFA2-F1
#
_cell.length_a   1.000
_cell.length_b   1.000
_cell.length_c   1.000
_cell.angle_alpha   90.00
_cell.angle_beta   90.00
_cell.angle_gamma   90.00
#
_symmetry.space_group_name_H-M   'P 1'
#
loop_
_entity.id
_entity.type
_entity.pdbx_description
1 polymer ?
#
loop_
_entity_poly.entity_id
_entity_poly.type
_entity_poly.pdbx_seq_one_letter_code
_entity_poly.pdbx_strand_id
1 'polypeptide(L)'
;MSVMPKISLIDMDDLPEYELGDIRLENHFFVAWHFSRWLNSEMHLCATYEVQGIARALFDLAHMQSPTGTLPDDDVQLSRLLRLDIMRWRELRAMEFGPLRGWFRVRCGDRIRLAHRVVIEVLSDAMQRRDERERVAGEKAVAMRLKRLRDGLRGLGLNDRALADNVLIERMDEWLLEHVSGQRRVPAYERVLAFAKQQGWFGRPSNY
;
A
#
# COMPACT_ATOMS: atom_id res chain seq x y z
N MET A 1 -27.31 -43.51 0.06
CA MET A 1 -28.04 -42.55 -0.81
C MET A 1 -27.07 -41.45 -1.18
N SER A 2 -26.67 -41.37 -2.45
CA SER A 2 -25.72 -40.34 -2.92
C SER A 2 -26.49 -39.02 -3.05
N VAL A 3 -26.15 -38.04 -2.21
CA VAL A 3 -26.68 -36.67 -2.35
C VAL A 3 -25.97 -36.06 -3.54
N MET A 4 -26.66 -35.93 -4.68
CA MET A 4 -26.11 -35.19 -5.81
C MET A 4 -25.85 -33.75 -5.36
N PRO A 5 -24.65 -33.19 -5.65
CA PRO A 5 -24.38 -31.79 -5.34
C PRO A 5 -25.40 -30.93 -6.08
N LYS A 6 -26.15 -30.13 -5.32
CA LYS A 6 -27.14 -29.20 -5.84
C LYS A 6 -26.37 -28.09 -6.57
N ILE A 7 -26.29 -28.19 -7.89
CA ILE A 7 -25.73 -27.13 -8.72
C ILE A 7 -26.70 -25.95 -8.65
N SER A 8 -26.27 -24.85 -8.05
CA SER A 8 -26.97 -23.57 -8.07
C SER A 8 -26.21 -22.60 -8.97
N LEU A 9 -26.91 -22.01 -9.93
CA LEU A 9 -26.41 -20.83 -10.63
C LEU A 9 -26.39 -19.67 -9.62
N ILE A 10 -25.25 -19.01 -9.50
CA ILE A 10 -25.06 -17.81 -8.68
C ILE A 10 -24.83 -16.67 -9.68
N ASP A 11 -25.58 -15.59 -9.57
CA ASP A 11 -25.36 -14.41 -10.40
C ASP A 11 -24.03 -13.76 -9.99
N MET A 12 -23.31 -13.15 -10.94
CA MET A 12 -22.07 -12.43 -10.61
C MET A 12 -22.32 -11.30 -9.61
N ASP A 13 -23.52 -10.70 -9.66
CA ASP A 13 -23.93 -9.62 -8.77
C ASP A 13 -24.15 -10.09 -7.32
N ASP A 14 -24.30 -11.41 -7.09
CA ASP A 14 -24.41 -11.98 -5.75
C ASP A 14 -23.04 -12.24 -5.09
N LEU A 15 -21.94 -12.12 -5.84
CA LEU A 15 -20.59 -12.27 -5.29
C LEU A 15 -20.13 -10.99 -4.58
N PRO A 16 -19.41 -11.11 -3.45
CA PRO A 16 -18.84 -9.94 -2.79
C PRO A 16 -17.85 -9.24 -3.72
N GLU A 17 -17.95 -7.91 -3.78
CA GLU A 17 -16.98 -7.08 -4.48
C GLU A 17 -15.62 -7.16 -3.79
N TYR A 18 -14.55 -7.19 -4.57
CA TYR A 18 -13.20 -7.25 -4.03
C TYR A 18 -12.82 -5.94 -3.32
N GLU A 19 -12.64 -6.02 -2.00
CA GLU A 19 -12.52 -4.85 -1.12
C GLU A 19 -11.26 -3.98 -1.35
N LEU A 20 -10.21 -4.52 -1.98
CA LEU A 20 -8.99 -3.76 -2.27
C LEU A 20 -8.97 -3.12 -3.66
N GLY A 21 -10.00 -3.33 -4.49
CA GLY A 21 -10.05 -2.79 -5.86
C GLY A 21 -8.91 -3.29 -6.75
N ASP A 22 -8.61 -2.55 -7.82
CA ASP A 22 -7.53 -2.87 -8.77
C ASP A 22 -6.22 -2.14 -8.42
N ILE A 23 -5.77 -2.34 -7.18
CA ILE A 23 -4.51 -1.76 -6.72
C ILE A 23 -3.34 -2.65 -7.16
N ARG A 24 -2.26 -2.01 -7.62
CA ARG A 24 -0.98 -2.68 -7.90
C ARG A 24 0.09 -2.17 -6.96
N LEU A 25 0.69 -3.08 -6.19
CA LEU A 25 1.79 -2.74 -5.30
C LEU A 25 3.14 -2.86 -6.04
N GLU A 26 3.51 -1.82 -6.78
CA GLU A 26 4.70 -1.82 -7.67
C GLU A 26 6.04 -2.09 -6.95
N ASN A 27 6.15 -1.73 -5.66
CA ASN A 27 7.36 -1.92 -4.85
C ASN A 27 7.17 -2.98 -3.74
N HIS A 28 6.35 -4.00 -3.99
CA HIS A 28 6.07 -5.06 -3.01
C HIS A 28 7.04 -6.23 -3.13
N PHE A 29 8.18 -6.12 -2.42
CA PHE A 29 9.21 -7.16 -2.37
C PHE A 29 9.20 -7.97 -1.07
N PHE A 30 8.34 -7.62 -0.11
CA PHE A 30 8.24 -8.27 1.19
C PHE A 30 6.79 -8.53 1.56
N VAL A 31 6.48 -9.79 1.87
CA VAL A 31 5.18 -10.23 2.41
C VAL A 31 5.37 -10.55 3.89
N ALA A 32 4.59 -9.91 4.75
CA ALA A 32 4.58 -10.24 6.17
C ALA A 32 3.98 -11.65 6.38
N TRP A 33 4.79 -12.57 6.90
CA TRP A 33 4.34 -13.94 7.17
C TRP A 33 4.11 -14.16 8.67
N HIS A 34 2.89 -14.52 9.03
CA HIS A 34 2.51 -14.78 10.42
C HIS A 34 2.76 -16.25 10.78
N PHE A 35 4.00 -16.58 11.18
CA PHE A 35 4.42 -17.95 11.48
C PHE A 35 3.48 -18.68 12.46
N SER A 36 3.12 -18.03 13.58
CA SER A 36 2.21 -18.63 14.56
C SER A 36 0.84 -18.94 13.96
N ARG A 37 0.29 -18.06 13.13
CA ARG A 37 -1.00 -18.28 12.45
C ARG A 37 -0.92 -19.45 11.47
N TRP A 38 0.16 -19.56 10.71
CA TRP A 38 0.37 -20.67 9.78
C TRP A 38 0.55 -22.00 10.50
N LEU A 39 1.51 -22.08 11.44
CA LEU A 39 1.88 -23.32 12.13
C LEU A 39 0.76 -23.87 13.02
N ASN A 40 -0.18 -23.02 13.47
CA ASN A 40 -1.35 -23.43 14.25
C ASN A 40 -2.63 -23.54 13.40
N SER A 41 -2.56 -23.37 12.08
CA SER A 41 -3.73 -23.50 11.20
C SER A 41 -4.07 -24.97 10.95
N GLU A 42 -5.36 -25.27 10.77
CA GLU A 42 -5.79 -26.62 10.37
C GLU A 42 -5.12 -27.08 9.06
N MET A 43 -4.85 -26.15 8.14
CA MET A 43 -4.13 -26.46 6.91
C MET A 43 -2.73 -27.04 7.19
N HIS A 44 -1.98 -26.44 8.10
CA HIS A 44 -0.65 -26.94 8.47
C HIS A 44 -0.70 -28.23 9.28
N LEU A 45 -1.71 -28.39 10.14
CA LEU A 45 -1.84 -29.54 11.02
C LEU A 45 -2.36 -30.79 10.29
N CYS A 46 -3.17 -30.63 9.24
CA CYS A 46 -3.89 -31.74 8.61
C CYS A 46 -3.49 -32.02 7.16
N ALA A 47 -2.96 -31.04 6.41
CA ALA A 47 -2.60 -31.24 5.01
C ALA A 47 -1.22 -31.92 4.86
N THR A 48 -1.03 -32.62 3.74
CA THR A 48 0.28 -33.16 3.36
C THR A 48 1.27 -32.02 3.07
N TYR A 49 2.58 -32.27 3.20
CA TYR A 49 3.60 -31.26 2.91
C TYR A 49 3.54 -30.72 1.47
N GLU A 50 3.14 -31.54 0.50
CA GLU A 50 2.94 -31.10 -0.89
C GLU A 50 1.83 -30.05 -0.97
N VAL A 51 0.68 -30.33 -0.34
CA VAL A 51 -0.44 -29.39 -0.31
C VAL A 51 -0.08 -28.13 0.48
N GLN A 52 0.64 -28.25 1.59
CA GLN A 52 1.16 -27.10 2.33
C GLN A 52 2.08 -26.22 1.49
N GLY A 53 3.01 -26.83 0.74
CA GLY A 53 3.92 -26.10 -0.15
C GLY A 53 3.17 -25.36 -1.26
N ILE A 54 2.16 -26.01 -1.86
CA ILE A 54 1.34 -25.40 -2.90
C ILE A 54 0.46 -24.29 -2.34
N ALA A 55 -0.18 -24.51 -1.19
CA ALA A 55 -0.95 -23.49 -0.52
C ALA A 55 -0.06 -22.27 -0.25
N ARG A 56 1.13 -22.46 0.31
CA ARG A 56 2.08 -21.37 0.52
C ARG A 56 2.41 -20.63 -0.79
N ALA A 57 2.69 -21.35 -1.87
CA ALA A 57 2.95 -20.75 -3.18
C ALA A 57 1.76 -19.94 -3.70
N LEU A 58 0.52 -20.37 -3.48
CA LEU A 58 -0.68 -19.64 -3.87
C LEU A 58 -0.84 -18.32 -3.11
N PHE A 59 -0.51 -18.29 -1.82
CA PHE A 59 -0.44 -17.04 -1.05
C PHE A 59 0.56 -16.08 -1.69
N ASP A 60 1.79 -16.54 -1.98
CA ASP A 60 2.82 -15.69 -2.56
C ASP A 60 2.45 -15.23 -3.99
N LEU A 61 1.88 -16.12 -4.81
CA LEU A 61 1.44 -15.80 -6.17
C LEU A 61 0.35 -14.73 -6.20
N ALA A 62 -0.58 -14.75 -5.25
CA ALA A 62 -1.67 -13.78 -5.19
C ALA A 62 -1.18 -12.34 -5.06
N HIS A 63 -0.07 -12.11 -4.36
CA HIS A 63 0.55 -10.79 -4.24
C HIS A 63 1.11 -10.25 -5.57
N MET A 64 1.35 -11.12 -6.56
CA MET A 64 1.90 -10.76 -7.86
C MET A 64 0.86 -10.71 -8.98
N GLN A 65 -0.41 -11.00 -8.67
CA GLN A 65 -1.49 -10.93 -9.65
C GLN A 65 -2.07 -9.52 -9.79
N SER A 66 -2.91 -9.35 -10.81
CA SER A 66 -3.80 -8.21 -10.99
C SER A 66 -5.25 -8.70 -11.03
N PRO A 67 -6.12 -8.23 -10.12
CA PRO A 67 -5.83 -7.37 -8.95
C PRO A 67 -4.89 -8.01 -7.92
N THR A 68 -4.06 -7.21 -7.25
CA THR A 68 -3.12 -7.71 -6.21
C THR A 68 -3.90 -8.32 -5.07
N GLY A 69 -3.47 -9.51 -4.61
CA GLY A 69 -4.14 -10.25 -3.52
C GLY A 69 -5.19 -11.25 -3.97
N THR A 70 -5.30 -11.49 -5.27
CA THR A 70 -6.27 -12.42 -5.84
C THR A 70 -5.60 -13.47 -6.72
N LEU A 71 -6.31 -14.55 -7.03
CA LEU A 71 -5.90 -15.58 -7.99
C LEU A 71 -6.97 -15.76 -9.08
N PRO A 72 -6.61 -16.30 -10.25
CA PRO A 72 -7.62 -16.73 -11.23
C PRO A 72 -8.45 -17.90 -10.67
N ASP A 73 -9.77 -17.89 -10.90
CA ASP A 73 -10.63 -19.07 -10.65
C ASP A 73 -10.66 -19.97 -11.89
N ASP A 74 -9.49 -20.44 -12.32
CA ASP A 74 -9.34 -21.33 -13.47
C ASP A 74 -8.22 -22.34 -13.21
N ASP A 75 -8.56 -23.63 -13.33
CA ASP A 75 -7.62 -24.72 -13.04
C ASP A 75 -6.40 -24.72 -13.96
N VAL A 76 -6.59 -24.38 -15.24
CA VAL A 76 -5.50 -24.40 -16.23
C VAL A 76 -4.52 -23.27 -15.95
N GLN A 77 -5.01 -22.07 -15.63
CA GLN A 77 -4.17 -20.96 -15.21
C GLN A 77 -3.44 -21.26 -13.90
N LEU A 78 -4.14 -21.79 -12.90
CA LEU A 78 -3.53 -22.11 -11.60
C LEU A 78 -2.46 -23.20 -11.73
N SER A 79 -2.71 -24.27 -12.48
CA SER A 79 -1.71 -25.34 -12.68
C SER A 79 -0.46 -24.80 -13.40
N ARG A 80 -0.62 -23.90 -14.38
CA ARG A 80 0.50 -23.24 -15.06
C ARG A 80 1.28 -22.30 -14.15
N LEU A 81 0.59 -21.48 -13.34
CA LEU A 81 1.24 -20.58 -12.36
C LEU A 81 2.07 -21.37 -11.34
N LEU A 82 1.55 -22.51 -10.89
CA LEU A 82 2.23 -23.41 -9.96
C LEU A 82 3.26 -24.34 -10.62
N ARG A 83 3.31 -24.37 -11.96
CA ARG A 83 4.14 -25.30 -12.76
C ARG A 83 3.87 -26.77 -12.41
N LEU A 84 2.59 -27.11 -12.23
CA LEU A 84 2.11 -28.45 -11.96
C LEU A 84 1.34 -29.01 -13.16
N ASP A 85 1.38 -30.33 -13.29
CA ASP A 85 0.47 -31.04 -14.18
C ASP A 85 -1.00 -30.78 -13.78
N ILE A 86 -1.88 -30.65 -14.78
CA ILE A 86 -3.28 -30.29 -14.57
C ILE A 86 -4.07 -31.40 -13.85
N MET A 87 -3.76 -32.67 -14.09
CA MET A 87 -4.42 -33.78 -13.39
C MET A 87 -3.98 -33.79 -11.94
N ARG A 88 -2.67 -33.63 -11.69
CA ARG A 88 -2.14 -33.53 -10.31
C ARG A 88 -2.76 -32.35 -9.55
N TRP A 89 -2.88 -31.18 -10.19
CA TRP A 89 -3.53 -30.02 -9.58
C TRP A 89 -4.98 -30.33 -9.16
N ARG A 90 -5.76 -30.97 -10.03
CA ARG A 90 -7.16 -31.32 -9.74
C ARG A 90 -7.29 -32.34 -8.61
N GLU A 91 -6.41 -33.34 -8.54
CA GLU A 91 -6.35 -34.29 -7.42
C GLU A 91 -6.13 -33.57 -6.09
N LEU A 92 -5.13 -32.68 -6.04
CA LEU A 92 -4.80 -31.92 -4.83
C LEU A 92 -5.91 -30.95 -4.45
N ARG A 93 -6.52 -30.27 -5.44
CA ARG A 93 -7.66 -29.35 -5.23
C ARG A 93 -8.87 -30.07 -4.63
N ALA A 94 -9.10 -31.33 -4.99
CA ALA A 94 -10.24 -32.12 -4.53
C ALA A 94 -10.09 -32.71 -3.11
N MET A 95 -8.89 -32.63 -2.51
CA MET A 95 -8.67 -33.08 -1.14
C MET A 95 -9.44 -32.23 -0.13
N GLU A 96 -9.87 -32.85 0.98
CA GLU A 96 -10.53 -32.15 2.10
C GLU A 96 -9.68 -30.98 2.61
N PHE A 97 -8.38 -31.23 2.78
CA PHE A 97 -7.36 -30.22 3.06
C PHE A 97 -6.58 -29.87 1.80
N GLY A 98 -7.29 -29.40 0.76
CA GLY A 98 -6.71 -29.01 -0.52
C GLY A 98 -6.11 -27.58 -0.54
N PRO A 99 -5.26 -27.24 -1.55
CA PRO A 99 -4.54 -25.96 -1.58
C PRO A 99 -5.41 -24.69 -1.60
N LEU A 100 -6.64 -24.79 -2.09
CA LEU A 100 -7.60 -23.68 -2.14
C LEU A 100 -8.54 -23.61 -0.92
N ARG A 101 -8.27 -24.37 0.14
CA ARG A 101 -9.07 -24.27 1.37
C ARG A 101 -9.03 -22.84 1.92
N GLY A 102 -10.20 -22.25 2.17
CA GLY A 102 -10.33 -20.88 2.68
C GLY A 102 -10.31 -19.78 1.61
N TRP A 103 -10.08 -20.13 0.35
CA TRP A 103 -10.26 -19.20 -0.77
C TRP A 103 -11.75 -19.11 -1.14
N PHE A 104 -12.19 -17.91 -1.51
CA PHE A 104 -13.56 -17.63 -1.90
C PHE A 104 -13.62 -16.75 -3.14
N ARG A 105 -14.73 -16.83 -3.88
CA ARG A 105 -14.94 -16.04 -5.09
C ARG A 105 -15.30 -14.61 -4.75
N VAL A 106 -14.71 -13.67 -5.48
CA VAL A 106 -15.00 -12.23 -5.42
C VAL A 106 -15.20 -11.69 -6.83
N ARG A 107 -16.00 -10.63 -6.95
CA ARG A 107 -16.16 -9.86 -8.18
C ARG A 107 -15.08 -8.77 -8.24
N CYS A 108 -14.33 -8.74 -9.33
CA CYS A 108 -13.31 -7.74 -9.65
C CYS A 108 -13.67 -7.11 -11.01
N GLY A 109 -14.45 -6.04 -10.99
CA GLY A 109 -14.99 -5.46 -12.24
C GLY A 109 -15.88 -6.47 -12.96
N ASP A 110 -15.47 -6.86 -14.17
CA ASP A 110 -16.15 -7.83 -15.05
C ASP A 110 -15.69 -9.28 -14.87
N ARG A 111 -14.80 -9.56 -13.90
CA ARG A 111 -14.18 -10.88 -13.72
C ARG A 111 -14.42 -11.44 -12.33
N ILE A 112 -14.47 -12.77 -12.25
CA ILE A 112 -14.44 -13.52 -10.99
C ILE A 112 -12.99 -13.88 -10.66
N ARG A 113 -12.61 -13.66 -9.41
CA ARG A 113 -11.29 -14.00 -8.88
C ARG A 113 -11.43 -14.77 -7.56
N LEU A 114 -10.40 -15.48 -7.17
CA LEU A 114 -10.30 -16.08 -5.84
C LEU A 114 -9.55 -15.12 -4.91
N ALA A 115 -10.11 -14.87 -3.73
CA ALA A 115 -9.49 -14.12 -2.67
C ALA A 115 -9.37 -14.97 -1.41
N HIS A 116 -8.47 -14.57 -0.51
CA HIS A 116 -8.30 -15.22 0.78
C HIS A 116 -8.23 -14.17 1.87
N ARG A 117 -8.97 -14.36 2.96
CA ARG A 117 -9.11 -13.35 4.03
C ARG A 117 -7.77 -12.94 4.63
N VAL A 118 -6.89 -13.91 4.88
CA VAL A 118 -5.52 -13.65 5.37
C VAL A 118 -4.70 -12.81 4.38
N VAL A 119 -4.79 -13.08 3.07
CA VAL A 119 -4.04 -12.34 2.04
C VAL A 119 -4.50 -10.88 2.01
N ILE A 120 -5.83 -10.69 2.02
CA ILE A 120 -6.45 -9.36 2.12
C ILE A 120 -5.96 -8.63 3.37
N GLU A 121 -6.02 -9.26 4.55
CA GLU A 121 -5.58 -8.67 5.81
C GLU A 121 -4.11 -8.21 5.73
N VAL A 122 -3.20 -9.07 5.24
CA VAL A 122 -1.78 -8.74 5.09
C VAL A 122 -1.55 -7.60 4.11
N LEU A 123 -2.33 -7.52 3.02
CA LEU A 123 -2.24 -6.45 2.04
C LEU A 123 -2.76 -5.11 2.58
N SER A 124 -3.92 -5.11 3.24
CA SER A 124 -4.47 -3.93 3.91
C SER A 124 -3.47 -3.34 4.91
N ASP A 125 -2.86 -4.20 5.71
CA ASP A 125 -1.79 -3.87 6.65
C ASP A 125 -0.57 -3.24 5.96
N ALA A 126 -0.15 -3.80 4.82
CA ALA A 126 0.97 -3.30 4.05
C ALA A 126 0.67 -1.92 3.42
N MET A 127 -0.56 -1.71 2.96
CA MET A 127 -1.04 -0.43 2.43
C MET A 127 -1.05 0.64 3.51
N GLN A 128 -1.65 0.37 4.68
CA GLN A 128 -1.67 1.31 5.81
C GLN A 128 -0.25 1.72 6.25
N ARG A 129 0.69 0.75 6.32
CA ARG A 129 2.09 1.05 6.65
C ARG A 129 2.80 1.84 5.55
N ARG A 130 2.40 1.72 4.29
CA ARG A 130 2.94 2.54 3.20
C ARG A 130 2.44 3.98 3.33
N ASP A 131 1.14 4.16 3.48
CA ASP A 131 0.51 5.49 3.56
C ASP A 131 1.05 6.27 4.76
N GLU A 132 1.19 5.62 5.92
CA GLU A 132 1.77 6.24 7.11
C GLU A 132 3.24 6.62 6.91
N ARG A 133 4.03 5.79 6.23
CA ARG A 133 5.42 6.12 5.91
C ARG A 133 5.51 7.30 4.95
N GLU A 134 4.65 7.36 3.94
CA GLU A 134 4.59 8.48 3.00
C GLU A 134 4.21 9.78 3.73
N ARG A 135 3.21 9.73 4.62
CA ARG A 135 2.80 10.87 5.46
C ARG A 135 3.94 11.38 6.35
N VAL A 136 4.56 10.50 7.14
CA VAL A 136 5.67 10.85 8.05
C VAL A 136 6.88 11.36 7.27
N ALA A 137 7.20 10.76 6.12
CA ALA A 137 8.27 11.23 5.26
C ALA A 137 7.98 12.64 4.71
N GLY A 138 6.74 12.91 4.29
CA GLY A 138 6.28 14.24 3.86
C GLY A 138 6.41 15.29 4.96
N GLU A 139 5.90 15.00 6.16
CA GLU A 139 6.00 15.88 7.33
C GLU A 139 7.46 16.18 7.69
N LYS A 140 8.30 15.15 7.73
CA LYS A 140 9.75 15.31 7.98
C LYS A 140 10.42 16.13 6.89
N ALA A 141 10.07 15.95 5.62
CA ALA A 141 10.62 16.72 4.51
C ALA A 141 10.26 18.20 4.63
N VAL A 142 9.01 18.52 4.97
CA VAL A 142 8.56 19.89 5.26
C VAL A 142 9.32 20.47 6.45
N ALA A 143 9.36 19.78 7.59
CA ALA A 143 10.04 20.24 8.79
C ALA A 143 11.54 20.52 8.53
N MET A 144 12.22 19.63 7.82
CA MET A 144 13.62 19.82 7.43
C MET A 144 13.81 21.00 6.46
N ARG A 145 12.87 21.21 5.54
CA ARG A 145 12.90 22.35 4.60
C ARG A 145 12.73 23.68 5.34
N LEU A 146 11.74 23.79 6.23
CA LEU A 146 11.53 24.97 7.06
C LEU A 146 12.71 25.24 8.00
N LYS A 147 13.30 24.19 8.57
CA LYS A 147 14.53 24.32 9.38
C LYS A 147 15.68 24.93 8.57
N ARG A 148 15.95 24.41 7.36
CA ARG A 148 17.00 24.94 6.48
C ARG A 148 16.73 26.39 6.07
N LEU A 149 15.46 26.75 5.84
CA LEU A 149 15.08 28.14 5.57
C LEU A 149 15.41 29.03 6.76
N ARG A 150 15.00 28.66 7.98
CA ARG A 150 15.33 29.42 9.20
C ARG A 150 16.84 29.56 9.39
N ASP A 151 17.60 28.49 9.21
CA ASP A 151 19.06 28.53 9.35
C ASP A 151 19.71 29.45 8.30
N GLY A 152 19.21 29.42 7.05
CA GLY A 152 19.65 30.32 5.99
C GLY A 152 19.32 31.79 6.26
N LEU A 153 18.10 32.08 6.73
CA LEU A 153 17.66 33.44 7.08
C LEU A 153 18.40 33.98 8.31
N ARG A 154 18.69 33.12 9.31
CA ARG A 154 19.53 33.48 10.45
C ARG A 154 20.93 33.88 10.00
N GLY A 155 21.52 33.12 9.07
CA GLY A 155 22.82 33.47 8.47
C GLY A 155 22.84 34.80 7.73
N LEU A 156 21.67 35.27 7.24
CA LEU A 156 21.48 36.59 6.64
C LEU A 156 21.14 37.70 7.65
N GLY A 157 21.12 37.38 8.95
CA GLY A 157 20.89 38.36 10.02
C GLY A 157 19.42 38.65 10.33
N LEU A 158 18.48 37.80 9.89
CA LEU A 158 17.09 37.94 10.32
C LEU A 158 16.96 37.68 11.82
N ASN A 159 16.26 38.56 12.55
CA ASN A 159 16.16 38.49 14.00
C ASN A 159 15.34 37.28 14.50
N ASP A 160 15.60 36.86 15.75
CA ASP A 160 14.96 35.67 16.34
C ASP A 160 13.44 35.76 16.43
N ARG A 161 12.89 36.98 16.62
CA ARG A 161 11.43 37.19 16.65
C ARG A 161 10.78 36.84 15.32
N ALA A 162 11.36 37.25 14.20
CA ALA A 162 10.87 36.92 12.87
C ALA A 162 11.11 35.45 12.53
N LEU A 163 12.22 34.85 12.98
CA LEU A 163 12.49 33.42 12.79
C LEU A 163 11.52 32.51 13.57
N ALA A 164 10.99 32.99 14.69
CA ALA A 164 9.99 32.31 15.51
C ALA A 164 8.55 32.44 14.97
N ASP A 165 8.30 33.33 14.02
CA ASP A 165 6.99 33.51 13.39
C ASP A 165 6.77 32.42 12.33
N ASN A 166 6.01 31.38 12.69
CA ASN A 166 5.72 30.28 11.78
C ASN A 166 4.97 30.74 10.53
N VAL A 167 4.04 31.69 10.66
CA VAL A 167 3.24 32.19 9.52
C VAL A 167 4.13 32.89 8.52
N LEU A 168 5.08 33.71 9.00
CA LEU A 168 6.06 34.36 8.14
C LEU A 168 6.95 33.34 7.42
N ILE A 169 7.49 32.37 8.15
CA ILE A 169 8.40 31.34 7.60
C ILE A 169 7.68 30.45 6.58
N GLU A 170 6.43 30.07 6.84
CA GLU A 170 5.60 29.29 5.92
C GLU A 170 5.28 30.05 4.64
N ARG A 171 4.89 31.33 4.73
CA ARG A 171 4.69 32.20 3.55
C ARG A 171 5.95 32.36 2.71
N MET A 172 7.10 32.51 3.36
CA MET A 172 8.39 32.57 2.67
C MET A 172 8.73 31.22 1.98
N ASP A 173 8.45 30.09 2.64
CA ASP A 173 8.67 28.76 2.06
C ASP A 173 7.78 28.50 0.84
N GLU A 174 6.51 28.90 0.91
CA GLU A 174 5.54 28.81 -0.18
C GLU A 174 6.00 29.64 -1.38
N TRP A 175 6.37 30.90 -1.17
CA TRP A 175 6.92 31.74 -2.23
C TRP A 175 8.16 31.12 -2.87
N LEU A 176 9.05 30.52 -2.07
CA LEU A 176 10.23 29.81 -2.56
C LEU A 176 9.90 28.52 -3.32
N LEU A 177 8.78 27.83 -3.03
CA LEU A 177 8.32 26.66 -3.80
C LEU A 177 7.89 27.09 -5.20
N GLU A 178 7.19 28.21 -5.30
CA GLU A 178 6.62 28.71 -6.55
C GLU A 178 7.66 29.39 -7.46
N HIS A 179 8.60 30.14 -6.88
CA HIS A 179 9.46 31.06 -7.63
C HIS A 179 10.91 30.57 -7.79
N VAL A 180 11.30 29.46 -7.15
CA VAL A 180 12.68 28.97 -7.19
C VAL A 180 12.74 27.52 -7.61
N SER A 181 13.16 27.29 -8.86
CA SER A 181 13.51 25.97 -9.36
C SER A 181 14.89 25.52 -8.87
N GLY A 182 15.02 24.27 -8.44
CA GLY A 182 16.30 23.67 -8.07
C GLY A 182 16.74 23.93 -6.62
N GLN A 183 18.05 23.93 -6.38
CA GLN A 183 18.60 24.05 -5.02
C GLN A 183 18.45 25.48 -4.47
N ARG A 184 17.83 25.60 -3.30
CA ARG A 184 17.72 26.87 -2.56
C ARG A 184 19.03 27.17 -1.83
N ARG A 185 19.72 28.20 -2.30
CA ARG A 185 20.95 28.73 -1.70
C ARG A 185 20.72 30.16 -1.23
N VAL A 186 21.75 30.79 -0.66
CA VAL A 186 21.71 32.16 -0.14
C VAL A 186 20.99 33.17 -1.07
N PRO A 187 21.23 33.20 -2.40
CA PRO A 187 20.53 34.14 -3.28
C PRO A 187 19.00 33.96 -3.31
N ALA A 188 18.51 32.72 -3.14
CA ALA A 188 17.07 32.48 -3.05
C ALA A 188 16.48 33.09 -1.77
N TYR A 189 17.22 32.97 -0.65
CA TYR A 189 16.81 33.53 0.64
C TYR A 189 16.83 35.06 0.65
N GLU A 190 17.82 35.68 0.00
CA GLU A 190 17.86 37.14 -0.19
C GLU A 190 16.66 37.64 -1.02
N ARG A 191 16.30 36.93 -2.09
CA ARG A 191 15.14 37.28 -2.92
C ARG A 191 13.83 37.24 -2.14
N VAL A 192 13.59 36.18 -1.36
CA VAL A 192 12.35 36.10 -0.57
C VAL A 192 12.33 37.13 0.56
N LEU A 193 13.47 37.49 1.14
CA LEU A 193 13.55 38.60 2.12
C LEU A 193 13.19 39.94 1.49
N ALA A 194 13.74 40.24 0.31
CA ALA A 194 13.43 41.46 -0.42
C ALA A 194 11.94 41.52 -0.78
N PHE A 195 11.37 40.41 -1.25
CA PHE A 195 9.95 40.29 -1.54
C PHE A 195 9.07 40.47 -0.29
N ALA A 196 9.41 39.78 0.80
CA ALA A 196 8.70 39.89 2.08
C ALA A 196 8.68 41.34 2.61
N LYS A 197 9.79 42.07 2.43
CA LYS A 197 9.88 43.49 2.79
C LYS A 197 8.97 44.35 1.90
N GLN A 198 8.98 44.12 0.59
CA GLN A 198 8.12 44.84 -0.37
C GLN A 198 6.63 44.62 -0.09
N GLN A 199 6.26 43.40 0.30
CA GLN A 199 4.87 43.03 0.63
C GLN A 199 4.46 43.37 2.06
N GLY A 200 5.37 43.93 2.88
CA GLY A 200 5.08 44.30 4.26
C GLY A 200 4.74 43.11 5.16
N TRP A 201 5.37 41.96 4.95
CA TRP A 201 5.11 40.75 5.76
C TRP A 201 5.62 40.85 7.19
N PHE A 202 6.61 41.70 7.45
CA PHE A 202 7.15 41.92 8.78
C PHE A 202 6.24 42.84 9.60
N GLY A 203 5.76 42.38 10.75
CA GLY A 203 5.13 43.24 11.76
C GLY A 203 3.60 43.36 11.71
N ARG A 204 2.88 42.50 11.00
CA ARG A 204 1.42 42.38 11.21
C ARG A 204 1.13 41.24 12.20
N PRO A 205 0.57 41.50 13.38
CA PRO A 205 0.04 40.43 14.21
C PRO A 205 -1.05 39.71 13.41
N SER A 206 -0.97 38.38 13.29
CA SER A 206 -2.11 37.58 12.84
C SER A 206 -3.26 37.80 13.82
N ASN A 207 -4.24 38.60 13.41
CA ASN A 207 -5.56 38.55 14.02
C ASN A 207 -6.22 37.28 13.48
N TYR A 208 -6.43 36.33 14.40
CA TYR A 208 -7.28 35.14 14.39
C TYR A 208 -7.76 34.61 13.04
#